data_AF-A0A2E8A709-F1
#
_entry.id   AF-A0A2E8A709-F1
#
_cell.length_a   1.000
_cell.length_b   1.000
_cell.length_c   1.000
_cell.angle_alpha   90.00
_cell.angle_beta   90.00
_cell.angle_gamma   90.00
#
_symmetry.space_group_name_H-M   'P 1'
#
loop_
_entity.id
_entity.type
_entity.pdbx_description
1 polymer ?
#
loop_
_entity_poly.entity_id
_entity_poly.type
_entity_poly.pdbx_seq_one_letter_code
_entity_poly.pdbx_strand_id
1 'polypeptide(L)'
;MKLRISDSLCAFALLTIASTAPAATVTWDGDAADGLWDTATNWDGNTLPAAGDDVFISNGDSVASTEFNTRYSITLSGSSSLTDPVTSFAGGVFRAGGATINVGNGSTLGSGGFWDLQNATLNFEDGATVNMGHWEQKDTNSFNFSLSASGFTAITPGAFRIGNGGLPANIANATYSVDMASYNGGIGTIVLADFASDAFGMNDATFQGAGGLNVLNPGGYTANLQWNDTTEAIELNITAVPEPSAMLLLGLAGLGFCRCRRRR
;
A
#
# COMPACT_ATOMS: atom_id res chain seq x y z
N MET A 1 2.53 70.76 -37.99
CA MET A 1 2.54 70.30 -36.59
C MET A 1 1.31 69.42 -36.37
N LYS A 2 1.46 68.09 -36.48
CA LYS A 2 0.40 67.10 -36.20
C LYS A 2 0.97 66.10 -35.20
N LEU A 3 0.43 66.10 -33.98
CA LEU A 3 0.75 65.16 -32.92
C LEU A 3 0.34 63.75 -33.37
N ARG A 4 1.23 62.76 -33.24
CA ARG A 4 0.87 61.33 -33.35
C ARG A 4 0.91 60.74 -31.94
N ILE A 5 -0.25 60.28 -31.50
CA ILE A 5 -0.47 59.60 -30.22
C ILE A 5 0.10 58.19 -30.36
N SER A 6 0.90 57.77 -29.39
CA SER A 6 1.51 56.45 -29.27
C SER A 6 0.53 55.48 -28.62
N ASP A 7 0.08 54.47 -29.36
CA ASP A 7 -0.74 53.38 -28.80
C ASP A 7 0.18 52.33 -28.15
N SER A 8 0.24 52.35 -26.82
CA SER A 8 0.80 51.25 -26.02
C SER A 8 -0.27 50.15 -25.88
N LEU A 9 -0.05 49.01 -26.53
CA LEU A 9 -0.82 47.79 -26.28
C LEU A 9 -0.39 47.19 -24.92
N CYS A 10 -1.23 47.29 -23.90
CA CYS A 10 -1.12 46.48 -22.69
C CYS A 10 -1.68 45.08 -22.98
N ALA A 11 -0.82 44.08 -23.13
CA ALA A 11 -1.23 42.69 -23.15
C ALA A 11 -1.59 42.24 -21.73
N PHE A 12 -2.88 42.02 -21.46
CA PHE A 12 -3.35 41.34 -20.26
C PHE A 12 -3.15 39.83 -20.46
N ALA A 13 -2.14 39.25 -19.81
CA ALA A 13 -1.99 37.80 -19.74
C ALA A 13 -3.12 37.24 -18.86
N LEU A 14 -4.06 36.52 -19.48
CA LEU A 14 -5.10 35.78 -18.76
C LEU A 14 -4.43 34.55 -18.10
N LEU A 15 -4.12 34.67 -16.81
CA LEU A 15 -3.62 33.57 -16.00
C LEU A 15 -4.79 32.60 -15.76
N THR A 16 -4.85 31.52 -16.55
CA THR A 16 -5.73 30.38 -16.27
C THR A 16 -5.22 29.70 -15.01
N ILE A 17 -5.84 30.03 -13.87
CA ILE A 17 -5.68 29.26 -12.65
C ILE A 17 -6.38 27.93 -12.91
N ALA A 18 -5.62 26.85 -13.12
CA ALA A 18 -6.16 25.51 -13.11
C ALA A 18 -6.70 25.23 -11.70
N SER A 19 -8.02 25.32 -11.53
CA SER A 19 -8.66 24.89 -10.30
C SER A 19 -8.59 23.36 -10.23
N THR A 20 -7.75 22.83 -9.35
CA THR A 20 -7.85 21.43 -8.94
C THR A 20 -9.17 21.29 -8.18
N ALA A 21 -10.20 20.75 -8.82
CA ALA A 21 -11.43 20.38 -8.11
C ALA A 21 -11.06 19.38 -7.01
N PRO A 22 -11.65 19.49 -5.81
CA PRO A 22 -11.47 18.46 -4.78
C PRO A 22 -11.98 17.12 -5.29
N ALA A 23 -11.34 16.03 -4.89
CA ALA A 23 -11.83 14.67 -5.13
C ALA A 23 -13.28 14.56 -4.64
N ALA A 24 -14.19 14.07 -5.49
CA ALA A 24 -15.55 13.81 -5.05
C ALA A 24 -15.56 12.49 -4.27
N THR A 25 -16.32 12.44 -3.17
CA THR A 25 -16.61 11.19 -2.48
C THR A 25 -17.76 10.49 -3.21
N VAL A 26 -17.55 9.23 -3.59
CA VAL A 26 -18.54 8.39 -4.25
C VAL A 26 -18.67 7.09 -3.45
N THR A 27 -19.89 6.78 -3.02
CA THR A 27 -20.17 5.69 -2.10
C THR A 27 -21.10 4.68 -2.75
N TRP A 28 -20.76 3.40 -2.63
CA TRP A 28 -21.65 2.32 -3.02
C TRP A 28 -22.89 2.30 -2.12
N ASP A 29 -24.07 2.42 -2.71
CA ASP A 29 -25.37 2.30 -2.03
C ASP A 29 -26.15 1.03 -2.44
N GLY A 30 -25.80 0.43 -3.58
CA GLY A 30 -26.38 -0.83 -4.04
C GLY A 30 -27.86 -0.75 -4.42
N ASP A 31 -28.40 0.43 -4.72
CA ASP A 31 -29.83 0.66 -4.92
C ASP A 31 -30.42 -0.09 -6.13
N ALA A 32 -29.60 -0.49 -7.12
CA ALA A 32 -30.06 -1.33 -8.23
C ALA A 32 -30.14 -2.83 -7.88
N ALA A 33 -29.53 -3.24 -6.76
CA ALA A 33 -29.53 -4.61 -6.24
C ALA A 33 -29.01 -5.67 -7.24
N ASP A 34 -28.12 -5.30 -8.16
CA ASP A 34 -27.50 -6.22 -9.12
C ASP A 34 -26.04 -6.58 -8.77
N GLY A 35 -25.41 -5.85 -7.83
CA GLY A 35 -24.02 -6.07 -7.41
C GLY A 35 -22.99 -5.66 -8.47
N LEU A 36 -23.36 -4.89 -9.49
CA LEU A 36 -22.49 -4.53 -10.61
C LEU A 36 -21.92 -3.12 -10.47
N TRP A 37 -20.59 -3.00 -10.54
CA TRP A 37 -19.87 -1.72 -10.50
C TRP A 37 -20.37 -0.71 -11.54
N ASP A 38 -20.63 -1.19 -12.76
CA ASP A 38 -20.97 -0.34 -13.91
C ASP A 38 -22.44 0.13 -13.94
N THR A 39 -23.25 -0.28 -12.96
CA THR A 39 -24.62 0.22 -12.81
C THR A 39 -24.61 1.50 -12.00
N ALA A 40 -24.82 2.64 -12.68
CA ALA A 40 -24.80 3.98 -12.07
C ALA A 40 -25.73 4.11 -10.86
N THR A 41 -26.85 3.39 -10.85
CA THR A 41 -27.82 3.37 -9.74
C THR A 41 -27.30 2.71 -8.46
N ASN A 42 -26.17 2.01 -8.46
CA ASN A 42 -25.55 1.50 -7.23
C ASN A 42 -24.61 2.50 -6.53
N TRP A 43 -24.52 3.72 -7.04
CA TRP A 43 -23.66 4.76 -6.52
C TRP A 43 -24.49 5.95 -6.05
N ASP A 44 -24.07 6.55 -4.95
CA ASP A 44 -24.70 7.75 -4.44
C ASP A 44 -24.73 8.86 -5.51
N GLY A 45 -25.91 9.46 -5.69
CA GLY A 45 -26.13 10.41 -6.78
C GLY A 45 -26.30 9.79 -8.17
N ASN A 46 -26.48 8.47 -8.26
CA ASN A 46 -26.77 7.72 -9.49
C ASN A 46 -25.76 7.97 -10.62
N THR A 47 -24.47 8.11 -10.27
CA THR A 47 -23.39 8.43 -11.20
C THR A 47 -22.18 7.55 -10.91
N LEU A 48 -21.55 7.01 -11.97
CA LEU A 48 -20.34 6.20 -11.83
C LEU A 48 -19.16 7.03 -11.30
N PRO A 49 -18.26 6.42 -10.51
CA PRO A 49 -17.00 7.05 -10.14
C PRO A 49 -16.21 7.54 -11.36
N ALA A 50 -15.65 8.74 -11.25
CA ALA A 50 -14.78 9.36 -12.23
C ALA A 50 -13.31 9.38 -11.75
N ALA A 51 -12.41 9.70 -12.68
CA ALA A 51 -11.00 9.87 -12.35
C ALA A 51 -10.80 10.99 -11.33
N GLY A 52 -10.07 10.71 -10.26
CA GLY A 52 -9.78 11.61 -9.15
C GLY A 52 -10.72 11.47 -7.97
N ASP A 53 -11.77 10.65 -8.06
CA ASP A 53 -12.72 10.46 -6.95
C ASP A 53 -12.13 9.60 -5.83
N ASP A 54 -12.74 9.69 -4.65
CA ASP A 54 -12.51 8.79 -3.53
C ASP A 54 -13.72 7.85 -3.39
N VAL A 55 -13.51 6.58 -3.71
CA VAL A 55 -14.57 5.56 -3.78
C VAL A 55 -14.63 4.72 -2.52
N PHE A 56 -15.84 4.53 -1.97
CA PHE A 56 -16.07 3.75 -0.75
C PHE A 56 -17.05 2.60 -0.98
N ILE A 57 -16.66 1.40 -0.54
CA ILE A 57 -17.54 0.23 -0.39
C ILE A 57 -17.35 -0.27 1.04
N SER A 58 -18.31 0.00 1.93
CA SER A 58 -18.07 -0.05 3.38
C SER A 58 -19.08 -0.85 4.20
N ASN A 59 -20.12 -1.41 3.58
CA ASN A 59 -21.28 -1.98 4.30
C ASN A 59 -21.42 -3.50 4.14
N GLY A 60 -20.34 -4.20 3.79
CA GLY A 60 -20.33 -5.65 3.57
C GLY A 60 -20.84 -6.05 2.19
N ASP A 61 -20.90 -5.09 1.27
CA ASP A 61 -21.41 -5.30 -0.09
C ASP A 61 -20.46 -6.18 -0.91
N SER A 62 -21.02 -6.90 -1.88
CA SER A 62 -20.27 -7.68 -2.84
C SER A 62 -20.42 -7.07 -4.23
N VAL A 63 -19.34 -6.47 -4.72
CA VAL A 63 -19.31 -5.70 -5.97
C VAL A 63 -18.48 -6.44 -7.01
N ALA A 64 -19.03 -6.57 -8.21
CA ALA A 64 -18.39 -7.18 -9.36
C ALA A 64 -18.04 -6.13 -10.42
N SER A 65 -16.82 -6.19 -10.97
CA SER A 65 -16.37 -5.32 -12.07
C SER A 65 -15.41 -6.07 -12.99
N THR A 66 -15.63 -6.02 -14.30
CA THR A 66 -14.86 -6.77 -15.30
C THR A 66 -13.72 -5.97 -15.95
N GLU A 67 -13.64 -4.66 -15.74
CA GLU A 67 -12.49 -3.87 -16.18
C GLU A 67 -12.19 -2.75 -15.18
N PHE A 68 -11.07 -2.87 -14.49
CA PHE A 68 -10.65 -1.92 -13.47
C PHE A 68 -9.54 -1.01 -13.98
N ASN A 69 -9.89 0.18 -14.47
CA ASN A 69 -8.92 1.26 -14.72
C ASN A 69 -9.11 2.34 -13.65
N THR A 70 -8.42 2.18 -12.53
CA THR A 70 -8.53 3.16 -11.45
C THR A 70 -7.67 4.36 -11.77
N ARG A 71 -8.31 5.51 -11.84
CA ARG A 71 -7.66 6.79 -11.59
C ARG A 71 -8.26 7.48 -10.37
N TYR A 72 -8.89 6.70 -9.51
CA TYR A 72 -9.58 7.10 -8.29
C TYR A 72 -9.03 6.28 -7.12
N SER A 73 -9.16 6.81 -5.90
CA SER A 73 -8.84 6.06 -4.68
C SER A 73 -9.97 5.07 -4.38
N ILE A 74 -9.66 3.93 -3.78
CA ILE A 74 -10.65 2.94 -3.33
C ILE A 74 -10.45 2.67 -1.85
N THR A 75 -11.53 2.60 -1.10
CA THR A 75 -11.55 2.10 0.26
C THR A 75 -12.58 0.99 0.39
N LEU A 76 -12.10 -0.23 0.68
CA LEU A 76 -12.94 -1.36 1.05
C LEU A 76 -12.89 -1.53 2.56
N SER A 77 -14.06 -1.54 3.21
CA SER A 77 -14.19 -1.74 4.66
C SER A 77 -15.49 -2.47 5.00
N GLY A 78 -15.69 -2.78 6.28
CA GLY A 78 -16.91 -3.45 6.74
C GLY A 78 -17.10 -4.84 6.13
N SER A 79 -16.01 -5.54 5.81
CA SER A 79 -16.00 -6.83 5.12
C SER A 79 -16.58 -6.80 3.71
N SER A 80 -16.49 -5.65 3.02
CA SER A 80 -16.94 -5.52 1.63
C SER A 80 -15.98 -6.19 0.66
N SER A 81 -16.47 -6.54 -0.54
CA SER A 81 -15.67 -7.13 -1.60
C SER A 81 -15.83 -6.40 -2.93
N LEU A 82 -14.71 -6.31 -3.65
CA LEU A 82 -14.64 -5.84 -5.02
C LEU A 82 -13.85 -6.86 -5.83
N THR A 83 -14.50 -7.53 -6.77
CA THR A 83 -13.94 -8.69 -7.48
C THR A 83 -14.22 -8.63 -8.98
N ASP A 84 -13.32 -9.22 -9.77
CA ASP A 84 -13.54 -9.49 -11.19
C ASP A 84 -14.11 -10.91 -11.39
N PRO A 85 -15.39 -11.04 -11.77
CA PRO A 85 -15.98 -12.37 -11.97
C PRO A 85 -15.36 -13.16 -13.13
N VAL A 86 -14.51 -12.55 -13.97
CA VAL A 86 -13.90 -13.18 -15.15
C VAL A 86 -12.41 -13.50 -14.92
N THR A 87 -12.11 -14.76 -14.61
CA THR A 87 -10.74 -15.26 -14.33
C THR A 87 -9.82 -15.42 -15.54
N SER A 88 -10.03 -14.68 -16.63
CA SER A 88 -9.30 -14.91 -17.90
C SER A 88 -8.30 -13.81 -18.22
N PHE A 89 -7.14 -14.19 -18.76
CA PHE A 89 -6.17 -13.28 -19.38
C PHE A 89 -6.77 -12.43 -20.52
N ALA A 90 -7.96 -12.78 -21.01
CA ALA A 90 -8.72 -12.04 -22.01
C ALA A 90 -9.71 -11.02 -21.41
N GLY A 91 -9.85 -10.96 -20.09
CA GLY A 91 -10.95 -10.29 -19.39
C GLY A 91 -10.63 -8.95 -18.73
N GLY A 92 -9.40 -8.66 -18.33
CA GLY A 92 -9.10 -7.36 -17.71
C GLY A 92 -7.71 -7.30 -17.11
N VAL A 93 -7.06 -6.13 -17.26
CA VAL A 93 -5.88 -5.78 -16.47
C VAL A 93 -6.36 -4.78 -15.43
N PHE A 94 -6.16 -5.07 -14.15
CA PHE A 94 -6.34 -4.07 -13.10
C PHE A 94 -5.25 -3.03 -13.28
N ARG A 95 -5.60 -1.81 -13.69
CA ARG A 95 -4.66 -0.71 -13.91
C ARG A 95 -4.82 0.29 -12.78
N ALA A 96 -3.86 0.27 -11.88
CA ALA A 96 -3.89 1.10 -10.69
C ALA A 96 -3.65 2.58 -11.01
N GLY A 97 -2.76 2.89 -11.97
CA GLY A 97 -2.65 4.24 -12.56
C GLY A 97 -2.43 5.40 -11.59
N GLY A 98 -1.71 5.18 -10.49
CA GLY A 98 -1.49 6.17 -9.43
C GLY A 98 -2.52 6.16 -8.30
N ALA A 99 -3.46 5.21 -8.29
CA ALA A 99 -4.49 5.11 -7.27
C ALA A 99 -3.93 4.78 -5.88
N THR A 100 -4.64 5.25 -4.86
CA THR A 100 -4.51 4.76 -3.48
C THR A 100 -5.61 3.75 -3.19
N ILE A 101 -5.25 2.56 -2.73
CA ILE A 101 -6.18 1.47 -2.49
C ILE A 101 -6.03 1.02 -1.04
N ASN A 102 -7.12 1.12 -0.28
CA ASN A 102 -7.20 0.68 1.11
C ASN A 102 -8.07 -0.58 1.19
N VAL A 103 -7.52 -1.67 1.69
CA VAL A 103 -8.26 -2.91 1.96
C VAL A 103 -8.26 -3.16 3.45
N GLY A 104 -9.41 -2.90 4.08
CA GLY A 104 -9.59 -3.06 5.51
C GLY A 104 -9.75 -4.51 5.94
N ASN A 105 -9.72 -4.74 7.25
CA ASN A 105 -9.93 -6.05 7.85
C ASN A 105 -11.21 -6.73 7.32
N GLY A 106 -11.08 -8.00 6.94
CA GLY A 106 -12.17 -8.82 6.41
C GLY A 106 -12.64 -8.44 5.00
N SER A 107 -12.10 -7.37 4.41
CA SER A 107 -12.47 -6.91 3.08
C SER A 107 -11.68 -7.65 2.00
N THR A 108 -12.26 -7.80 0.82
CA THR A 108 -11.66 -8.54 -0.29
C THR A 108 -11.47 -7.66 -1.52
N LEU A 109 -10.24 -7.56 -2.02
CA LEU A 109 -9.96 -6.98 -3.32
C LEU A 109 -9.39 -8.04 -4.27
N GLY A 110 -10.08 -8.25 -5.38
CA GLY A 110 -9.54 -8.93 -6.55
C GLY A 110 -10.21 -10.25 -6.92
N SER A 111 -9.79 -10.71 -8.11
CA SER A 111 -9.83 -12.09 -8.57
C SER A 111 -9.06 -12.20 -9.90
N GLY A 112 -8.20 -13.22 -9.97
CA GLY A 112 -7.77 -13.91 -11.19
C GLY A 112 -7.41 -13.09 -12.43
N GLY A 113 -6.42 -12.20 -12.35
CA GLY A 113 -5.91 -11.49 -13.53
C GLY A 113 -4.52 -10.87 -13.36
N PHE A 114 -4.17 -9.97 -14.28
CA PHE A 114 -2.91 -9.22 -14.26
C PHE A 114 -3.14 -7.85 -13.60
N TRP A 115 -2.37 -7.53 -12.56
CA TRP A 115 -2.42 -6.23 -11.92
C TRP A 115 -1.22 -5.41 -12.35
N ASP A 116 -1.49 -4.39 -13.16
CA ASP A 116 -0.57 -3.32 -13.53
C ASP A 116 -0.67 -2.22 -12.48
N LEU A 117 0.24 -2.25 -11.51
CA LEU A 117 0.18 -1.36 -10.37
C LEU A 117 0.78 0.02 -10.60
N GLN A 118 1.01 0.46 -11.84
CA GLN A 118 1.71 1.72 -12.14
C GLN A 118 1.47 2.85 -11.12
N ASN A 119 2.51 3.28 -10.41
CA ASN A 119 2.50 4.37 -9.42
C ASN A 119 1.53 4.21 -8.22
N ALA A 120 1.00 3.01 -7.97
CA ALA A 120 -0.01 2.79 -6.96
C ALA A 120 0.52 2.78 -5.52
N THR A 121 -0.35 3.18 -4.61
CA THR A 121 -0.22 2.94 -3.17
C THR A 121 -1.27 1.93 -2.73
N LEU A 122 -0.84 0.83 -2.11
CA LEU A 122 -1.74 -0.19 -1.57
C LEU A 122 -1.53 -0.29 -0.07
N ASN A 123 -2.62 -0.21 0.69
CA ASN A 123 -2.67 -0.28 2.13
C ASN A 123 -3.52 -1.47 2.54
N PHE A 124 -2.93 -2.40 3.30
CA PHE A 124 -3.57 -3.61 3.77
C PHE A 124 -3.63 -3.63 5.28
N GLU A 125 -4.83 -3.80 5.84
CA GLU A 125 -4.99 -4.17 7.25
C GLU A 125 -4.86 -5.69 7.41
N ASP A 126 -4.40 -6.16 8.57
CA ASP A 126 -4.46 -7.59 8.89
C ASP A 126 -5.88 -8.13 8.66
N GLY A 127 -5.99 -9.28 8.01
CA GLY A 127 -7.26 -9.90 7.61
C GLY A 127 -7.82 -9.39 6.28
N ALA A 128 -7.16 -8.46 5.59
CA ALA A 128 -7.46 -8.15 4.20
C ALA A 128 -7.21 -9.37 3.31
N THR A 129 -8.12 -9.65 2.37
CA THR A 129 -7.93 -10.70 1.37
C THR A 129 -7.65 -10.07 0.01
N VAL A 130 -6.43 -10.23 -0.50
CA VAL A 130 -6.04 -9.64 -1.78
C VAL A 130 -5.40 -10.71 -2.66
N ASN A 131 -6.09 -11.05 -3.75
CA ASN A 131 -5.70 -12.16 -4.63
C ASN A 131 -5.63 -11.69 -6.08
N MET A 132 -4.42 -11.67 -6.63
CA MET A 132 -4.15 -11.38 -8.05
C MET A 132 -3.30 -12.48 -8.67
N GLY A 133 -3.50 -12.77 -9.96
CA GLY A 133 -2.69 -13.78 -10.68
C GLY A 133 -1.28 -13.28 -10.97
N HIS A 134 -1.13 -11.98 -11.20
CA HIS A 134 0.17 -11.33 -11.37
C HIS A 134 0.18 -10.00 -10.63
N TRP A 135 1.12 -9.85 -9.70
CA TRP A 135 1.41 -8.60 -9.01
C TRP A 135 2.57 -7.91 -9.74
N GLU A 136 2.25 -7.12 -10.76
CA GLU A 136 3.26 -6.33 -11.47
C GLU A 136 3.41 -4.96 -10.84
N GLN A 137 4.60 -4.74 -10.29
CA GLN A 137 5.02 -3.44 -9.78
C GLN A 137 5.68 -2.68 -10.91
N LYS A 138 5.26 -1.43 -11.12
CA LYS A 138 5.71 -0.60 -12.23
C LYS A 138 5.80 0.85 -11.77
N ASP A 139 6.90 1.49 -12.14
CA ASP A 139 7.25 2.83 -11.66
C ASP A 139 7.24 2.87 -10.13
N THR A 140 6.82 3.98 -9.50
CA THR A 140 6.97 4.15 -8.05
C THR A 140 5.80 3.57 -7.27
N ASN A 141 5.97 2.40 -6.65
CA ASN A 141 4.93 1.75 -5.86
C ASN A 141 5.15 1.86 -4.36
N SER A 142 4.06 1.92 -3.59
CA SER A 142 4.09 1.79 -2.14
C SER A 142 3.16 0.66 -1.67
N PHE A 143 3.66 -0.20 -0.80
CA PHE A 143 2.92 -1.31 -0.21
C PHE A 143 3.02 -1.22 1.31
N ASN A 144 1.88 -1.02 1.97
CA ASN A 144 1.83 -0.78 3.40
C ASN A 144 1.00 -1.86 4.07
N PHE A 145 1.55 -2.46 5.12
CA PHE A 145 0.92 -3.53 5.89
C PHE A 145 0.73 -3.05 7.33
N SER A 146 -0.52 -3.03 7.80
CA SER A 146 -0.85 -2.68 9.18
C SER A 146 -1.09 -3.95 9.98
N LEU A 147 -0.20 -4.24 10.94
CA LEU A 147 -0.33 -5.41 11.80
C LEU A 147 -1.50 -5.23 12.78
N SER A 148 -2.18 -6.33 13.09
CA SER A 148 -2.96 -6.45 14.32
C SER A 148 -2.07 -6.81 15.51
N ALA A 149 -2.69 -6.99 16.68
CA ALA A 149 -2.01 -7.50 17.87
C ALA A 149 -1.28 -8.83 17.61
N SER A 150 -1.92 -9.74 16.88
CA SER A 150 -1.38 -11.06 16.57
C SER A 150 -0.41 -11.10 15.39
N GLY A 151 -0.35 -10.04 14.57
CA GLY A 151 0.51 -9.98 13.39
C GLY A 151 -0.27 -9.66 12.12
N PHE A 152 -0.02 -10.41 11.06
CA PHE A 152 -0.65 -10.21 9.76
C PHE A 152 -1.00 -11.56 9.13
N THR A 153 -2.19 -11.66 8.58
CA THR A 153 -2.63 -12.76 7.72
C THR A 153 -2.09 -12.50 6.33
N ALA A 154 -1.14 -13.33 5.89
CA ALA A 154 -0.49 -13.17 4.59
C ALA A 154 -1.52 -13.07 3.45
N ILE A 155 -1.30 -12.12 2.55
CA ILE A 155 -1.97 -12.15 1.24
C ILE A 155 -1.27 -13.17 0.34
N THR A 156 -2.00 -13.78 -0.59
CA THR A 156 -1.53 -14.92 -1.40
C THR A 156 -1.57 -14.61 -2.90
N PRO A 157 -0.73 -13.69 -3.38
CA PRO A 157 -0.61 -13.38 -4.80
C PRO A 157 -0.06 -14.53 -5.64
N GLY A 158 -0.32 -14.50 -6.94
CA GLY A 158 0.24 -15.42 -7.92
C GLY A 158 1.72 -15.14 -8.21
N ALA A 159 2.03 -14.52 -9.35
CA ALA A 159 3.42 -14.24 -9.71
C ALA A 159 3.88 -12.84 -9.26
N PHE A 160 5.03 -12.77 -8.60
CA PHE A 160 5.77 -11.53 -8.37
C PHE A 160 6.38 -11.03 -9.69
N ARG A 161 6.15 -9.77 -10.06
CA ARG A 161 6.66 -9.17 -11.29
C ARG A 161 7.14 -7.74 -11.07
N ILE A 162 8.14 -7.36 -11.85
CA ILE A 162 8.55 -5.96 -12.01
C ILE A 162 8.45 -5.61 -13.50
N GLY A 163 7.62 -4.62 -13.80
CA GLY A 163 7.35 -4.12 -15.14
C GLY A 163 8.11 -2.84 -15.48
N ASN A 164 8.19 -2.52 -16.76
CA ASN A 164 8.71 -1.24 -17.26
C ASN A 164 7.55 -0.28 -17.52
N GLY A 165 7.60 0.93 -16.97
CA GLY A 165 6.63 1.99 -17.22
C GLY A 165 7.31 3.27 -17.74
N GLY A 166 7.16 4.36 -16.99
CA GLY A 166 7.98 5.56 -17.14
C GLY A 166 9.40 5.41 -16.59
N LEU A 167 9.64 4.42 -15.73
CA LEU A 167 10.94 4.05 -15.15
C LEU A 167 11.35 2.64 -15.60
N PRO A 168 12.66 2.33 -15.60
CA PRO A 168 13.15 0.96 -15.81
C PRO A 168 12.62 0.00 -14.74
N ALA A 169 12.38 -1.26 -15.13
CA ALA A 169 11.99 -2.34 -14.23
C ALA A 169 13.08 -2.57 -13.18
N ASN A 170 12.85 -2.06 -11.98
CA ASN A 170 13.78 -2.13 -10.86
C ASN A 170 13.02 -2.12 -9.53
N ILE A 171 13.41 -3.00 -8.62
CA ILE A 171 12.86 -3.08 -7.27
C ILE A 171 13.10 -1.79 -6.47
N ALA A 172 14.14 -1.03 -6.81
CA ALA A 172 14.43 0.27 -6.23
C ALA A 172 13.29 1.30 -6.39
N ASN A 173 12.32 1.04 -7.28
CA ASN A 173 11.16 1.90 -7.43
C ASN A 173 10.02 1.55 -6.45
N ALA A 174 10.09 0.41 -5.76
CA ALA A 174 9.09 -0.02 -4.80
C ALA A 174 9.48 0.34 -3.36
N THR A 175 8.50 0.73 -2.56
CA THR A 175 8.62 0.93 -1.12
C THR A 175 7.68 -0.02 -0.40
N TYR A 176 8.20 -0.69 0.63
CA TYR A 176 7.44 -1.57 1.51
C TYR A 176 7.50 -1.01 2.92
N SER A 177 6.34 -0.87 3.56
CA SER A 177 6.26 -0.40 4.94
C SER A 177 5.39 -1.35 5.76
N VAL A 178 5.82 -1.61 7.00
CA VAL A 178 5.01 -2.33 7.98
C VAL A 178 4.79 -1.46 9.19
N ASP A 179 3.53 -1.26 9.57
CA ASP A 179 3.16 -0.59 10.81
C ASP A 179 2.91 -1.61 11.92
N MET A 180 3.77 -1.56 12.94
CA MET A 180 3.72 -2.41 14.12
C MET A 180 3.01 -1.76 15.31
N ALA A 181 2.33 -0.62 15.14
CA ALA A 181 1.74 0.14 16.25
C ALA A 181 0.82 -0.69 17.17
N SER A 182 0.10 -1.66 16.61
CA SER A 182 -0.81 -2.54 17.36
C SER A 182 -0.16 -3.85 17.81
N TYR A 183 1.05 -4.18 17.33
CA TYR A 183 1.64 -5.50 17.44
C TYR A 183 2.12 -5.84 18.85
N ASN A 184 1.77 -7.04 19.34
CA ASN A 184 2.25 -7.58 20.61
C ASN A 184 2.58 -9.09 20.56
N GLY A 185 2.70 -9.65 19.36
CA GLY A 185 2.87 -11.09 19.11
C GLY A 185 4.24 -11.68 19.49
N GLY A 186 5.21 -10.86 19.91
CA GLY A 186 6.53 -11.33 20.34
C GLY A 186 7.60 -11.33 19.23
N ILE A 187 8.62 -12.17 19.39
CA ILE A 187 9.65 -12.38 18.37
C ILE A 187 9.21 -13.48 17.42
N GLY A 188 9.65 -13.40 16.16
CA GLY A 188 9.33 -14.38 15.14
C GLY A 188 9.31 -13.78 13.75
N THR A 189 8.82 -14.56 12.79
CA THR A 189 8.68 -14.13 11.40
C THR A 189 7.21 -14.06 11.05
N ILE A 190 6.80 -12.96 10.43
CA ILE A 190 5.45 -12.76 9.90
C ILE A 190 5.55 -12.74 8.38
N VAL A 191 4.82 -13.61 7.70
CA VAL A 191 4.67 -13.56 6.24
C VAL A 191 3.65 -12.49 5.90
N LEU A 192 4.02 -11.54 5.04
CA LEU A 192 3.16 -10.44 4.62
C LEU A 192 2.50 -10.74 3.27
N ALA A 193 3.28 -11.27 2.33
CA ALA A 193 2.82 -11.71 1.02
C ALA A 193 3.55 -13.00 0.63
N ASP A 194 2.78 -14.04 0.32
CA ASP A 194 3.26 -15.38 -0.06
C ASP A 194 2.98 -15.60 -1.55
N PHE A 195 4.00 -15.50 -2.41
CA PHE A 195 3.83 -15.56 -3.85
C PHE A 195 3.87 -17.01 -4.35
N ALA A 196 2.94 -17.37 -5.22
CA ALA A 196 2.96 -18.68 -5.86
C ALA A 196 4.17 -18.90 -6.80
N SER A 197 4.76 -17.81 -7.31
CA SER A 197 5.99 -17.86 -8.12
C SER A 197 6.70 -16.52 -8.15
N ASP A 198 8.02 -16.57 -8.26
CA ASP A 198 8.83 -15.43 -8.67
C ASP A 198 9.07 -15.46 -10.18
N ALA A 199 8.55 -14.44 -10.89
CA ALA A 199 8.73 -14.30 -12.33
C ALA A 199 9.82 -13.26 -12.71
N PHE A 200 10.51 -12.67 -11.72
CA PHE A 200 11.56 -11.68 -11.92
C PHE A 200 12.97 -12.23 -11.64
N GLY A 201 13.12 -13.28 -10.83
CA GLY A 201 14.40 -13.74 -10.31
C GLY A 201 14.80 -12.98 -9.03
N MET A 202 13.81 -12.64 -8.22
CA MET A 202 13.99 -12.03 -6.90
C MET A 202 14.74 -12.98 -5.97
N ASN A 203 15.52 -12.37 -5.08
CA ASN A 203 16.10 -13.02 -3.91
C ASN A 203 16.28 -11.95 -2.82
N ASP A 204 16.63 -12.35 -1.61
CA ASP A 204 16.80 -11.39 -0.50
C ASP A 204 17.81 -10.29 -0.84
N ALA A 205 18.96 -10.64 -1.40
CA ALA A 205 19.98 -9.65 -1.76
C ALA A 205 19.47 -8.57 -2.74
N THR A 206 18.60 -8.96 -3.67
CA THR A 206 17.98 -8.03 -4.62
C THR A 206 16.86 -7.23 -3.95
N PHE A 207 16.04 -7.88 -3.12
CA PHE A 207 14.95 -7.25 -2.38
C PHE A 207 15.44 -6.16 -1.43
N GLN A 208 16.61 -6.35 -0.80
CA GLN A 208 17.27 -5.32 0.01
C GLN A 208 17.64 -4.05 -0.78
N GLY A 209 17.57 -4.09 -2.12
CA GLY A 209 17.71 -2.94 -3.01
C GLY A 209 16.42 -2.14 -3.25
N ALA A 210 15.31 -2.47 -2.58
CA ALA A 210 14.07 -1.70 -2.68
C ALA A 210 14.26 -0.23 -2.27
N GLY A 211 13.43 0.66 -2.83
CA GLY A 211 13.51 2.11 -2.58
C GLY A 211 13.26 2.48 -1.12
N GLY A 212 12.50 1.65 -0.41
CA GLY A 212 12.36 1.72 1.04
C GLY A 212 11.88 0.41 1.63
N LEU A 213 12.48 0.03 2.76
CA LEU A 213 12.08 -1.11 3.60
C LEU A 213 11.86 -0.55 5.01
N ASN A 214 10.63 -0.12 5.28
CA ASN A 214 10.31 0.67 6.46
C ASN A 214 9.60 -0.19 7.50
N VAL A 215 10.10 -0.17 8.74
CA VAL A 215 9.37 -0.68 9.89
C VAL A 215 8.98 0.51 10.76
N LEU A 216 7.68 0.75 10.84
CA LEU A 216 7.09 1.84 11.60
C LEU A 216 6.62 1.33 12.97
N ASN A 217 6.77 2.16 13.98
CA ASN A 217 6.29 1.88 15.34
C ASN A 217 6.72 0.50 15.91
N PRO A 218 7.99 0.06 15.78
CA PRO A 218 8.41 -1.28 16.22
C PRO A 218 8.36 -1.49 17.75
N GLY A 219 8.04 -0.44 18.52
CA GLY A 219 8.03 -0.51 19.98
C GLY A 219 9.40 -0.92 20.53
N GLY A 220 9.42 -2.02 21.29
CA GLY A 220 10.64 -2.59 21.87
C GLY A 220 11.34 -3.63 20.99
N TYR A 221 10.89 -3.84 19.75
CA TYR A 221 11.47 -4.83 18.84
C TYR A 221 12.52 -4.23 17.92
N THR A 222 13.40 -5.08 17.41
CA THR A 222 14.16 -4.82 16.19
C THR A 222 13.54 -5.66 15.09
N ALA A 223 13.11 -5.05 13.98
CA ALA A 223 12.54 -5.81 12.88
C ALA A 223 13.03 -5.30 11.53
N ASN A 224 13.04 -6.20 10.55
CA ASN A 224 13.46 -5.93 9.18
C ASN A 224 12.58 -6.69 8.19
N LEU A 225 12.35 -6.08 7.03
CA LEU A 225 11.74 -6.76 5.89
C LEU A 225 12.79 -7.59 5.16
N GLN A 226 12.40 -8.77 4.67
CA GLN A 226 13.26 -9.67 3.90
C GLN A 226 12.46 -10.42 2.84
N TRP A 227 13.16 -10.94 1.84
CA TRP A 227 12.61 -11.94 0.91
C TRP A 227 13.01 -13.34 1.37
N ASN A 228 12.09 -14.28 1.34
CA ASN A 228 12.37 -15.69 1.58
C ASN A 228 12.54 -16.41 0.24
N ASP A 229 13.80 -16.70 -0.12
CA ASP A 229 14.18 -17.38 -1.37
C ASP A 229 13.59 -18.80 -1.52
N THR A 230 13.11 -19.41 -0.43
CA THR A 230 12.56 -20.78 -0.47
C THR A 230 11.06 -20.79 -0.75
N THR A 231 10.34 -19.81 -0.20
CA THR A 231 8.88 -19.76 -0.30
C THR A 231 8.39 -18.64 -1.22
N GLU A 232 9.29 -17.84 -1.79
CA GLU A 232 8.94 -16.65 -2.57
C GLU A 232 8.03 -15.70 -1.80
N ALA A 233 8.43 -15.36 -0.57
CA ALA A 233 7.60 -14.57 0.33
C ALA A 233 8.29 -13.29 0.79
N ILE A 234 7.52 -12.21 0.96
CA ILE A 234 7.94 -11.03 1.70
C ILE A 234 7.62 -11.26 3.18
N GLU A 235 8.61 -11.14 4.04
CA GLU A 235 8.51 -11.41 5.46
C GLU A 235 8.96 -10.20 6.29
N LEU A 236 8.34 -10.03 7.46
CA LEU A 236 8.85 -9.23 8.55
C LEU A 236 9.53 -10.16 9.56
N ASN A 237 10.85 -10.06 9.67
CA ASN A 237 11.62 -10.73 10.71
C ASN A 237 11.70 -9.84 11.95
N ILE A 238 11.22 -10.33 13.09
CA ILE A 238 11.11 -9.61 14.36
C ILE A 238 12.02 -10.29 15.39
N THR A 239 12.95 -9.51 15.93
CA THR A 239 13.93 -9.93 16.91
C THR A 239 13.88 -9.03 18.15
N ALA A 240 14.43 -9.52 19.26
CA ALA A 240 14.60 -8.70 20.45
C ALA A 240 15.72 -7.68 20.23
N VAL A 241 15.56 -6.48 20.78
CA VAL A 241 16.70 -5.59 20.99
C VAL A 241 17.69 -6.32 21.90
N PRO A 242 19.00 -6.38 21.59
CA PRO A 242 19.99 -6.89 22.54
C PRO A 242 19.85 -6.08 23.83
N GLU A 243 19.45 -6.74 24.93
CA GLU A 243 19.46 -6.13 26.26
C GLU A 243 20.80 -5.39 26.44
N PRO A 244 20.82 -4.11 26.87
CA PRO A 244 22.07 -3.43 27.17
C PRO A 244 22.76 -4.29 28.20
N SER A 245 23.86 -4.93 27.79
CA SER A 245 24.52 -5.97 28.58
C SER A 245 24.63 -5.52 30.03
N ALA A 246 24.16 -6.35 30.97
CA ALA A 246 24.08 -6.03 32.41
C ALA A 246 25.41 -5.51 33.01
N MET A 247 26.53 -5.71 32.31
CA MET A 247 27.84 -5.11 32.52
C MET A 247 27.81 -3.57 32.58
N LEU A 248 26.97 -2.90 31.80
CA LEU A 248 26.85 -1.44 31.79
C LEU A 248 26.09 -0.90 33.02
N LEU A 249 25.11 -1.67 33.51
CA LEU A 249 24.33 -1.33 34.70
C LEU A 249 25.09 -1.61 36.01
N LEU A 250 25.92 -2.66 36.05
CA LEU A 250 26.81 -2.97 37.17
C LEU A 250 28.05 -2.05 37.23
N GLY A 251 28.53 -1.54 36.08
CA GLY A 251 29.65 -0.59 36.04
C GLY A 251 29.37 0.76 36.70
N LEU A 252 28.13 1.25 36.65
CA LEU A 252 27.70 2.48 37.32
C LEU A 252 27.46 2.29 38.83
N ALA A 253 26.96 1.13 39.26
CA ALA A 253 26.77 0.81 40.68
C ALA A 253 28.11 0.53 41.42
N GLY A 254 29.10 -0.06 40.74
CA GLY A 254 30.41 -0.36 41.31
C GLY A 254 31.23 0.87 41.70
N LEU A 255 31.09 1.99 40.99
CA LEU A 255 31.79 3.26 41.31
C LEU A 255 31.16 4.01 42.50
N GLY A 256 29.91 3.74 42.86
CA GLY A 256 29.23 4.35 44.00
C GLY A 256 29.62 3.76 45.36
N PHE A 257 29.95 2.46 45.42
CA PHE A 257 30.25 1.78 46.69
C PHE A 257 31.70 1.91 47.16
N CYS A 258 32.64 2.37 46.33
CA CYS A 258 34.04 2.53 46.73
C CYS A 258 34.34 3.81 47.56
N ARG A 259 33.36 4.67 47.85
CA ARG A 259 33.62 5.96 48.53
C ARG A 259 33.21 6.06 50.00
N CYS A 260 32.62 5.03 50.60
CA CYS A 260 32.14 5.07 52.00
C CYS A 260 32.88 4.12 52.95
N ARG A 261 34.22 4.06 52.91
CA ARG A 261 34.98 3.38 53.98
C ARG A 261 36.28 4.10 54.35
N ARG A 262 36.16 5.13 55.19
CA ARG A 262 37.04 5.41 56.36
C ARG A 262 36.77 6.83 56.89
N ARG A 263 36.38 6.93 58.16
CA ARG A 263 37.26 7.42 59.24
C ARG A 263 36.69 7.01 60.60
N ARG A 264 37.64 6.73 61.49
CA ARG A 264 37.48 6.35 62.90
C ARG A 264 36.88 7.48 63.71
#